data_AF-A0AAU0S671-F1
#
_entry.id   AF-A0AAU0S671-F1
#
_cell.length_a   1.000
_cell.length_b   1.000
_cell.length_c   1.000
_cell.angle_alpha   90.00
_cell.angle_beta   90.00
_cell.angle_gamma   90.00
#
_symmetry.space_group_name_H-M   'P 1'
#
loop_
_entity.id
_entity.type
_entity.pdbx_description
1 polymer ?
#
loop_
_entity_poly.entity_id
_entity_poly.type
_entity_poly.pdbx_seq_one_letter_code
_entity_poly.pdbx_strand_id
1 'polypeptide(L)' 'MRLSKALYCSFDGGERAVCCHGCMAILHVIQENHMISDYLRTKSAAQQQ' A
#
# COMPACT_ATOMS: atom_id res chain seq x y z
N MET A 1 3.26 0.15 -20.28
CA MET A 1 3.17 1.32 -19.38
C MET A 1 4.57 1.63 -18.88
N ARG A 2 5.17 2.74 -19.31
CA ARG A 2 6.55 3.11 -18.92
C ARG A 2 6.48 3.70 -17.51
N LEU A 3 7.00 2.99 -16.50
CA LEU A 3 7.00 3.40 -15.10
C LEU A 3 7.93 4.61 -14.91
N SER A 4 7.45 5.82 -15.18
CA SER A 4 8.20 7.04 -14.87
C SER A 4 8.08 7.33 -13.37
N LYS A 5 8.95 6.69 -12.60
CA LYS A 5 9.17 6.81 -11.14
C LYS A 5 8.04 6.23 -10.28
N ALA A 6 8.33 5.07 -9.69
CA ALA A 6 7.59 4.60 -8.53
C ALA A 6 7.70 5.66 -7.41
N LEU A 7 6.59 5.90 -6.72
CA LEU A 7 6.59 6.69 -5.50
C LEU A 7 6.87 5.76 -4.33
N TYR A 8 7.47 6.29 -3.26
CA TYR A 8 7.79 5.52 -2.07
C TYR A 8 7.07 6.12 -0.87
N CYS A 9 6.53 5.26 0.00
CA CYS A 9 5.86 5.67 1.22
C CYS A 9 6.18 4.69 2.36
N SER A 10 6.16 5.18 3.60
CA SER A 10 6.35 4.33 4.78
C SER A 10 5.03 3.68 5.19
N PHE A 11 4.94 2.36 5.05
CA PHE A 11 3.75 1.58 5.39
C PHE A 11 4.13 0.28 6.12
N ASP A 12 3.44 -0.02 7.22
CA ASP A 12 3.71 -1.21 8.06
C ASP A 12 5.17 -1.28 8.56
N GLY A 13 5.72 -0.13 8.98
CA GLY A 13 7.10 -0.01 9.45
C GLY A 13 8.17 -0.17 8.37
N GLY A 14 7.80 -0.37 7.10
CA GLY A 14 8.73 -0.53 5.98
C GLY A 14 8.48 0.47 4.85
N GLU A 15 9.45 0.61 3.95
CA GLU A 15 9.27 1.39 2.72
C GLU A 15 8.57 0.56 1.65
N ARG A 16 7.51 1.12 1.04
CA ARG A 16 6.72 0.48 -0.01
C ARG A 16 6.67 1.34 -1.26
N ALA A 17 6.97 0.72 -2.40
CA ALA A 17 6.80 1.32 -3.70
C ALA A 17 5.33 1.27 -4.13
N VAL A 18 4.83 2.38 -4.65
CA VAL A 18 3.47 2.53 -5.19
C VAL A 18 3.50 3.18 -6.57
N CYS A 19 2.48 2.88 -7.38
CA CYS A 19 2.43 3.32 -8.77
C CYS A 19 1.93 4.76 -8.96
N CYS A 20 1.23 5.32 -7.97
CA CYS A 20 0.68 6.68 -8.05
C CYS A 20 0.36 7.26 -6.66
N HIS A 21 0.08 8.56 -6.60
CA HIS A 21 -0.32 9.25 -5.38
C HIS A 21 -1.64 8.72 -4.81
N GLY A 22 -2.51 8.14 -5.64
CA GLY A 22 -3.75 7.51 -5.19
C GLY A 22 -3.48 6.29 -4.30
N CYS A 23 -2.55 5.41 -4.71
CA CYS A 23 -2.14 4.29 -3.88
C CYS A 23 -1.47 4.75 -2.58
N MET A 24 -0.70 5.84 -2.63
CA MET A 24 -0.11 6.44 -1.43
C MET A 24 -1.18 6.95 -0.46
N ALA A 25 -2.18 7.69 -0.94
CA ALA A 25 -3.29 8.20 -0.12
C ALA A 25 -4.10 7.08 0.54
N ILE A 26 -4.37 5.99 -0.20
CA ILE A 26 -5.07 4.82 0.36
C ILE A 26 -4.26 4.21 1.51
N LEU A 27 -2.95 4.02 1.32
CA LEU A 27 -2.08 3.47 2.37
C LEU A 27 -2.02 4.38 3.60
N HIS A 28 -1.99 5.71 3.41
CA HIS A 28 -2.08 6.66 4.52
C HIS A 28 -3.39 6.52 5.30
N VAL A 29 -4.54 6.48 4.63
CA VAL A 29 -5.85 6.32 5.29
C VAL A 29 -5.92 5.02 6.07
N ILE A 30 -5.39 3.91 5.52
CA ILE A 30 -5.33 2.62 6.22
C ILE A 30 -4.49 2.73 7.50
N GLN A 31 -3.36 3.43 7.47
CA GLN A 31 -2.52 3.64 8.65
C GLN A 31 -3.20 4.52 9.70
N GLU A 32 -3.78 5.65 9.29
CA GLU A 32 -4.48 6.58 10.18
C GLU A 32 -5.67 5.94 10.89
N ASN A 33 -6.32 4.98 10.24
CA ASN A 33 -7.46 4.24 10.80
C ASN A 33 -7.05 2.93 11.50
N HIS A 34 -5.75 2.66 11.68
CA HIS A 34 -5.23 1.44 12.30
C HIS A 34 -5.69 0.13 11.62
N MET A 35 -5.98 0.17 10.32
CA MET A 35 -6.50 -0.97 9.54
C MET A 35 -5.41 -1.79 8.83
N ILE A 36 -4.14 -1.63 9.23
CA ILE A 36 -2.99 -2.24 8.53
C ILE A 36 -3.11 -3.77 8.51
N SER A 37 -3.41 -4.40 9.64
CA SER A 37 -3.53 -5.86 9.76
C SER A 37 -4.65 -6.42 8.89
N ASP A 38 -5.80 -5.74 8.83
CA ASP A 38 -6.95 -6.15 8.02
C ASP A 38 -6.67 -6.00 6.52
N TYR A 39 -6.01 -4.91 6.13
CA TYR A 39 -5.55 -4.70 4.76
C TYR A 39 -4.57 -5.79 4.32
N LEU A 40 -3.56 -6.10 5.14
CA LEU A 40 -2.57 -7.12 4.82
C LEU A 40 -3.19 -8.52 4.73
N ARG A 41 -4.08 -8.88 5.67
CA ARG A 41 -4.81 -10.15 5.65
C ARG A 41 -5.60 -10.33 4.35
N THR A 42 -6.35 -9.30 3.96
CA THR A 42 -7.15 -9.31 2.72
C THR A 42 -6.28 -9.38 1.48
N LYS A 43 -5.19 -8.61 1.45
CA LYS A 43 -4.23 -8.59 0.34
C LYS A 43 -3.56 -9.95 0.14
N SER A 44 -3.13 -10.61 1.21
CA SER A 44 -2.53 -11.94 1.15
C SER A 44 -3.51 -12.99 0.64
N ALA A 45 -4.78 -12.91 1.03
CA ALA A 45 -5.83 -13.80 0.52
C ALA A 45 -6.10 -13.59 -0.98
N ALA A 46 -6.06 -12.34 -1.46
CA ALA A 46 -6.25 -12.01 -2.87
C ALA A 46 -5.07 -12.39 -3.79
N GLN A 47 -3.87 -12.63 -3.24
CA GLN A 47 -2.69 -13.05 -4.01
C GLN A 47 -2.57 -14.57 -4.19
N GLN A 48 -3.44 -15.36 -3.55
CA GLN A 48 -3.46 -16.83 -3.64
C GLN A 48 -4.53 -17.37 -4.59
N GLN A 49 -5.20 -16.50 -5.34
CA GLN A 49 -6.18 -16.81 -6.38
C GLN A 49 -5.67 -16.34 -7.75
#